data_AF-A0AAU0NRP6-F1
#
_entry.id   AF-A0AAU0NRP6-F1
#
_cell.length_a   1.000
_cell.length_b   1.000
_cell.length_c   1.000
_cell.angle_alpha   90.00
_cell.angle_beta   90.00
_cell.angle_gamma   90.00
#
_symmetry.space_group_name_H-M   'P 1'
#
loop_
_entity.id
_entity.type
_entity.pdbx_description
1 polymer ?
#
loop_
_entity_poly.entity_id
_entity_poly.type
_entity_poly.pdbx_seq_one_letter_code
_entity_poly.pdbx_strand_id
1 'polypeptide(L)'
;MKKAAFVITLISFIFTFFSGCGKDDLPPKTTYGEFPFKLKYELNGKIYEINDTVICTFDNFDVSGGFGKCRTWKSSLKSGSKRFTIILNKDVYSVLKPERMDKSSEVYFDYGDGEYYMGDPRSASLIHSSPHFCYVESYDKSPKEEGCDATPLNKEQLQKYFGIKIIEWTFSKPIKNTFE
;
A
#
# COMPACT_ATOMS: atom_id res chain seq x y z
N MET A 1 -38.49 -67.45 -8.54
CA MET A 1 -37.14 -66.99 -8.13
C MET A 1 -36.49 -66.25 -9.31
N LYS A 2 -35.83 -65.12 -9.03
CA LYS A 2 -35.07 -64.24 -9.96
C LYS A 2 -35.96 -63.28 -10.78
N LYS A 3 -35.71 -61.98 -10.88
CA LYS A 3 -34.68 -61.06 -10.33
C LYS A 3 -35.31 -59.65 -10.39
N ALA A 4 -35.12 -58.85 -9.34
CA ALA A 4 -35.43 -57.42 -9.36
C ALA A 4 -34.53 -56.72 -10.38
N ALA A 5 -35.12 -55.99 -11.32
CA ALA A 5 -34.39 -55.09 -12.20
C ALA A 5 -34.21 -53.75 -11.48
N PHE A 6 -33.04 -53.58 -10.87
CA PHE A 6 -32.61 -52.34 -10.24
C PHE A 6 -32.19 -51.37 -11.35
N VAL A 7 -32.98 -50.34 -11.59
CA VAL A 7 -32.63 -49.25 -12.52
C VAL A 7 -31.55 -48.42 -11.84
N ILE A 8 -30.29 -48.66 -12.18
CA ILE A 8 -29.18 -47.80 -11.79
C ILE A 8 -29.16 -46.64 -12.78
N THR A 9 -29.80 -45.53 -12.42
CA THR A 9 -29.65 -44.27 -13.14
C THR A 9 -28.22 -43.79 -12.94
N LEU A 10 -27.43 -43.86 -14.01
CA LEU A 10 -26.05 -43.38 -14.07
C LEU A 10 -26.06 -41.86 -13.84
N ILE A 11 -25.75 -41.40 -12.64
CA ILE A 11 -25.51 -39.98 -12.38
C ILE A 11 -24.17 -39.64 -13.03
N SER A 12 -24.24 -38.96 -14.17
CA SER A 12 -23.08 -38.33 -14.79
C SER A 12 -22.39 -37.44 -13.78
N PHE A 13 -21.19 -37.84 -13.34
CA PHE A 13 -20.22 -36.97 -12.70
C PHE A 13 -19.82 -35.92 -13.74
N ILE A 14 -20.51 -34.78 -13.74
CA ILE A 14 -20.00 -33.58 -14.37
C ILE A 14 -18.81 -33.18 -13.49
N PHE A 15 -17.61 -33.58 -13.89
CA PHE A 15 -16.40 -32.88 -13.50
C PHE A 15 -16.50 -31.48 -14.11
N THR A 16 -17.13 -30.56 -13.38
CA THR A 16 -16.87 -29.14 -13.58
C THR A 16 -15.39 -28.97 -13.29
N PHE A 17 -14.63 -28.89 -14.37
CA PHE A 17 -13.30 -28.33 -14.39
C PHE A 17 -13.39 -26.97 -13.68
N PHE A 18 -13.00 -26.90 -12.40
CA PHE A 18 -12.64 -25.65 -11.75
C PHE A 18 -11.31 -25.19 -12.37
N SER A 19 -11.33 -24.83 -13.66
CA SER A 19 -10.32 -23.98 -14.29
C SER A 19 -10.56 -22.55 -13.82
N GLY A 20 -10.32 -22.34 -12.53
CA GLY A 20 -10.42 -21.06 -11.87
C GLY A 20 -9.43 -20.97 -10.71
N CYS A 21 -8.31 -21.69 -10.79
CA CYS A 21 -7.18 -21.47 -9.89
C CYS A 21 -6.37 -20.31 -10.48
N GLY A 22 -6.25 -19.19 -9.76
CA GLY A 22 -5.53 -18.00 -10.21
C GLY A 22 -4.14 -18.36 -10.74
N LYS A 23 -3.72 -17.76 -11.86
CA LYS A 23 -2.39 -18.03 -12.42
C LYS A 23 -1.34 -17.53 -11.42
N ASP A 24 -0.48 -18.43 -10.97
CA ASP A 24 0.69 -18.08 -10.15
C ASP A 24 1.48 -16.93 -10.81
N ASP A 25 2.00 -16.05 -9.96
CA ASP A 25 3.01 -15.08 -10.34
C ASP A 25 4.31 -15.79 -10.74
N LEU A 26 4.89 -15.36 -11.86
CA LEU A 26 6.25 -15.75 -12.23
C LEU A 26 7.25 -14.98 -11.36
N PRO A 27 8.39 -15.58 -10.98
CA PRO A 27 9.39 -14.89 -10.16
C PRO A 27 9.98 -13.69 -10.90
N PRO A 28 10.39 -12.64 -10.17
CA PRO A 28 11.03 -11.48 -10.78
C PRO A 28 12.48 -11.80 -11.14
N LYS A 29 12.94 -11.25 -12.27
CA LYS A 29 14.34 -11.30 -12.66
C LYS A 29 15.22 -10.42 -11.77
N THR A 30 14.76 -9.19 -11.51
CA THR A 30 15.44 -8.27 -10.60
C THR A 30 14.78 -8.38 -9.23
N THR A 31 15.53 -8.87 -8.24
CA THR A 31 15.04 -9.11 -6.87
C THR A 31 15.44 -8.00 -5.89
N TYR A 32 16.24 -7.01 -6.33
CA TYR A 32 16.77 -5.95 -5.48
C TYR A 32 16.81 -4.63 -6.24
N GLY A 33 16.48 -3.52 -5.57
CA GLY A 33 16.66 -2.17 -6.12
C GLY A 33 16.83 -1.12 -5.04
N GLU A 34 17.62 -0.09 -5.35
CA GLU A 34 17.80 1.11 -4.53
C GLU A 34 17.23 2.32 -5.29
N PHE A 35 16.34 3.06 -4.63
CA PHE A 35 15.56 4.14 -5.22
C PHE A 35 15.76 5.42 -4.40
N PRO A 36 16.80 6.21 -4.69
CA PRO A 36 17.02 7.49 -4.03
C PRO A 36 15.87 8.46 -4.29
N PHE A 37 15.56 9.27 -3.29
CA PHE A 37 14.60 10.36 -3.37
C PHE A 37 15.06 11.56 -2.54
N LYS A 38 14.50 12.72 -2.87
CA LYS A 38 14.71 13.98 -2.18
C LYS A 38 13.39 14.70 -1.99
N LEU A 39 13.15 15.14 -0.77
CA LEU A 39 12.00 15.95 -0.39
C LEU A 39 12.48 17.19 0.35
N LYS A 40 12.16 18.36 -0.19
CA LYS A 40 12.37 19.67 0.43
C LYS A 40 11.05 20.38 0.57
N TYR A 41 10.73 20.82 1.78
CA TYR A 41 9.47 21.52 2.06
C TYR A 41 9.67 22.65 3.05
N GLU A 42 8.75 23.61 3.02
CA GLU A 42 8.64 24.68 4.00
C GLU A 42 7.45 24.41 4.92
N LEU A 43 7.64 24.60 6.23
CA LEU A 43 6.59 24.57 7.22
C LEU A 43 6.89 25.62 8.30
N ASN A 44 5.93 26.48 8.59
CA ASN A 44 6.06 27.59 9.55
C ASN A 44 7.28 28.48 9.28
N GLY A 45 7.54 28.79 8.01
CA GLY A 45 8.66 29.62 7.56
C GLY A 45 10.05 28.97 7.67
N LYS A 46 10.12 27.69 8.05
CA LYS A 46 11.37 26.91 8.12
C LYS A 46 11.44 25.91 6.98
N ILE A 47 12.62 25.75 6.40
CA ILE A 47 12.89 24.78 5.33
C ILE A 47 13.42 23.49 5.96
N TYR A 48 12.84 22.37 5.55
CA TYR A 48 13.23 21.02 5.92
C TYR A 48 13.64 20.25 4.67
N GLU A 49 14.60 19.35 4.82
CA GLU A 49 15.12 18.52 3.73
C GLU A 49 15.30 17.08 4.20
N ILE A 50 14.83 16.15 3.38
CA ILE A 50 14.95 14.70 3.55
C ILE A 50 15.61 14.17 2.29
N ASN A 51 16.75 13.48 2.45
CA ASN A 51 17.44 12.76 1.41
C ASN A 51 17.62 11.33 1.89
N ASP A 52 17.00 10.36 1.23
CA ASP A 52 17.12 8.96 1.60
C ASP A 52 16.95 8.06 0.36
N THR A 53 17.02 6.75 0.56
CA THR A 53 16.91 5.73 -0.48
C THR A 53 15.97 4.65 -0.02
N VAL A 54 14.94 4.38 -0.82
CA VAL A 54 14.08 3.21 -0.62
C VAL A 54 14.83 1.98 -1.13
N ILE A 55 15.00 0.98 -0.27
CA ILE A 55 15.55 -0.32 -0.60
C ILE A 55 14.38 -1.28 -0.76
N CYS A 56 14.25 -1.86 -1.95
CA CYS A 56 13.23 -2.85 -2.25
C CYS A 56 13.89 -4.20 -2.48
N THR A 57 13.38 -5.23 -1.80
CA THR A 57 13.87 -6.61 -1.93
C THR A 57 12.69 -7.54 -2.14
N PHE A 58 12.80 -8.44 -3.11
CA PHE A 58 11.86 -9.54 -3.25
C PHE A 58 11.88 -10.38 -1.97
N ASP A 59 10.71 -10.64 -1.39
CA ASP A 59 10.61 -11.40 -0.15
C ASP A 59 10.26 -12.86 -0.45
N ASN A 60 9.05 -13.10 -0.95
CA ASN A 60 8.55 -14.43 -1.23
C ASN A 60 7.29 -14.37 -2.12
N PHE A 61 6.53 -15.45 -2.11
CA PHE A 61 5.18 -15.49 -2.65
C PHE A 61 4.19 -15.66 -1.51
N ASP A 62 3.14 -14.86 -1.49
CA ASP A 62 1.98 -15.07 -0.63
C ASP A 62 1.07 -16.14 -1.24
N VAL A 63 0.70 -17.10 -0.41
CA VAL A 63 -0.18 -18.24 -0.73
C VAL A 63 -1.45 -18.24 0.12
N SER A 64 -1.61 -17.28 1.02
CA SER A 64 -2.67 -17.27 2.04
C SER A 64 -4.07 -17.08 1.46
N GLY A 65 -4.19 -16.49 0.26
CA GLY A 65 -5.46 -16.17 -0.38
C GLY A 65 -6.13 -17.31 -1.17
N GLY A 66 -5.54 -18.50 -1.29
CA GLY A 66 -6.13 -19.65 -2.00
C GLY A 66 -6.28 -19.49 -3.52
N PHE A 67 -5.97 -18.32 -4.09
CA PHE A 67 -6.06 -18.00 -5.51
C PHE A 67 -4.68 -17.63 -6.09
N GLY A 68 -3.81 -18.63 -6.21
CA GLY A 68 -2.47 -18.48 -6.81
C GLY A 68 -1.44 -17.80 -5.90
N LYS A 69 -0.17 -17.91 -6.28
CA LYS A 69 0.97 -17.27 -5.62
C LYS A 69 1.10 -15.81 -6.06
N CYS A 70 1.00 -14.84 -5.15
CA CYS A 70 1.29 -13.44 -5.44
C CYS A 70 2.71 -13.08 -5.01
N ARG A 71 3.50 -12.37 -5.83
CA ARG A 71 4.82 -11.86 -5.40
C ARG A 71 4.66 -10.90 -4.22
N THR A 72 5.58 -10.97 -3.27
CA THR A 72 5.67 -10.01 -2.18
C THR A 72 7.02 -9.30 -2.19
N TRP A 73 6.99 -8.04 -1.80
CA TRP A 73 8.16 -7.18 -1.75
C TRP A 73 8.30 -6.58 -0.36
N LYS A 74 9.52 -6.55 0.16
CA LYS A 74 9.90 -5.78 1.34
C LYS A 74 10.45 -4.44 0.90
N SER A 75 10.02 -3.37 1.56
CA SER A 75 10.56 -2.03 1.39
C SER A 75 11.03 -1.46 2.72
N SER A 76 12.18 -0.81 2.69
CA SER A 76 12.77 -0.14 3.85
C SER A 76 13.51 1.11 3.42
N LEU A 77 13.73 2.04 4.35
CA LEU A 77 14.57 3.20 4.12
C LEU A 77 16.00 2.88 4.51
N LYS A 78 16.97 3.33 3.70
CA LYS A 78 18.41 3.13 3.95
C LYS A 78 18.85 3.78 5.27
N SER A 79 18.20 4.86 5.70
CA SER A 79 18.40 5.44 7.03
C SER A 79 17.96 4.56 8.20
N GLY A 80 17.18 3.50 7.96
CA GLY A 80 16.53 2.69 8.98
C GLY A 80 15.26 3.31 9.56
N SER A 81 14.86 4.49 9.09
CA SER A 81 13.58 5.11 9.46
C SER A 81 12.42 4.25 8.99
N LYS A 82 11.32 4.23 9.76
CA LYS A 82 10.11 3.50 9.35
C LYS A 82 9.16 4.36 8.52
N ARG A 83 9.17 5.68 8.77
CA ARG A 83 8.27 6.66 8.14
C ARG A 83 8.84 8.07 8.36
N PHE A 84 8.45 9.01 7.50
CA PHE A 84 8.70 10.43 7.70
C PHE A 84 7.41 11.16 8.09
N THR A 85 7.16 11.23 9.39
CA THR A 85 6.08 12.03 9.97
C THR A 85 6.45 13.52 9.92
N ILE A 86 5.57 14.36 9.37
CA ILE A 86 5.78 15.81 9.23
C ILE A 86 5.00 16.56 10.32
N ILE A 87 3.75 16.15 10.55
CA ILE A 87 2.90 16.68 11.63
C ILE A 87 2.30 15.49 12.35
N LEU A 88 2.31 15.54 13.68
CA LEU A 88 1.59 14.60 14.53
C LEU A 88 0.91 15.37 15.66
N ASN A 89 -0.42 15.30 15.70
CA ASN A 89 -1.24 15.95 16.70
C ASN A 89 -2.07 14.91 17.45
N LYS A 90 -2.44 15.23 18.68
CA LYS A 90 -3.37 14.46 19.50
C LYS A 90 -4.51 15.34 19.95
N ASP A 91 -5.67 14.73 20.19
CA ASP A 91 -6.86 15.38 20.72
C ASP A 91 -7.18 16.68 19.97
N VAL A 92 -7.35 16.57 18.66
CA VAL A 92 -7.49 17.68 17.72
C VAL A 92 -8.72 17.49 16.85
N TYR A 93 -9.39 18.58 16.49
CA TYR A 93 -10.48 18.50 15.52
C TYR A 93 -9.95 18.07 14.15
N SER A 94 -10.70 17.19 13.50
CA SER A 94 -10.41 16.76 12.13
C SER A 94 -10.33 17.97 11.20
N VAL A 95 -9.34 17.97 10.32
CA VAL A 95 -9.17 19.03 9.32
C VAL A 95 -10.18 18.88 8.18
N LEU A 96 -10.60 17.64 7.90
CA LEU A 96 -11.52 17.32 6.80
C LEU A 96 -13.00 17.23 7.27
N LYS A 97 -13.23 16.99 8.57
CA LYS A 97 -14.55 16.91 9.22
C LYS A 97 -14.55 17.75 10.52
N PRO A 98 -14.55 19.09 10.43
CA PRO A 98 -14.28 19.99 11.56
C PRO A 98 -15.17 19.82 12.81
N GLU A 99 -16.31 19.17 12.67
CA GLU A 99 -17.22 18.80 13.75
C GLU A 99 -16.76 17.59 14.59
N ARG A 100 -15.80 16.80 14.11
CA ARG A 100 -15.30 15.57 14.75
C ARG A 100 -14.01 15.84 15.52
N MET A 101 -13.96 15.39 16.77
CA MET A 101 -12.74 15.38 17.58
C MET A 101 -11.99 14.06 17.33
N ASP A 102 -10.75 14.15 16.86
CA ASP A 102 -9.90 13.00 16.57
C ASP A 102 -8.93 12.77 17.73
N LYS A 103 -8.69 11.49 18.06
CA LYS A 103 -7.67 11.09 19.03
C LYS A 103 -6.28 11.49 18.55
N SER A 104 -6.03 11.33 17.26
CA SER A 104 -4.79 11.77 16.64
C SER A 104 -4.98 12.06 15.17
N SER A 105 -4.15 12.96 14.66
CA SER A 105 -3.98 13.13 13.23
C SER A 105 -2.51 13.24 12.87
N GLU A 106 -2.17 12.73 11.69
CA GLU A 106 -0.79 12.66 11.20
C GLU A 106 -0.73 13.02 9.72
N VAL A 107 0.17 13.95 9.37
CA VAL A 107 0.61 14.14 7.98
C VAL A 107 1.98 13.52 7.85
N TYR A 108 2.14 12.61 6.91
CA TYR A 108 3.42 11.97 6.64
C TYR A 108 3.70 11.84 5.15
N PHE A 109 4.98 11.70 4.83
CA PHE A 109 5.42 11.33 3.49
C PHE A 109 5.50 9.81 3.38
N ASP A 110 4.66 9.26 2.49
CA ASP A 110 4.69 7.89 2.07
C ASP A 110 5.71 7.74 0.94
N TYR A 111 6.76 6.97 1.18
CA TYR A 111 7.83 6.79 0.21
C TYR A 111 7.48 5.75 -0.86
N GLY A 112 6.27 5.18 -0.86
CA GLY A 112 5.85 4.15 -1.80
C GLY A 112 6.36 2.76 -1.43
N ASP A 113 5.84 1.75 -2.13
CA ASP A 113 6.14 0.35 -1.85
C ASP A 113 7.04 -0.31 -2.91
N GLY A 114 7.43 -1.54 -2.60
CA GLY A 114 8.35 -2.29 -3.44
C GLY A 114 7.69 -2.74 -4.75
N GLU A 115 6.39 -2.98 -4.75
CA GLU A 115 5.65 -3.36 -5.94
C GLU A 115 5.72 -2.25 -6.99
N TYR A 116 5.50 -1.00 -6.58
CA TYR A 116 5.65 0.15 -7.44
C TYR A 116 7.06 0.26 -8.01
N TYR A 117 8.07 0.37 -7.14
CA TYR A 117 9.44 0.61 -7.57
C TYR A 117 10.01 -0.53 -8.43
N MET A 118 9.61 -1.75 -8.13
CA MET A 118 10.05 -2.96 -8.85
C MET A 118 9.20 -3.24 -10.09
N GLY A 119 8.28 -2.34 -10.46
CA GLY A 119 7.49 -2.42 -11.68
C GLY A 119 6.59 -3.66 -11.72
N ASP A 120 6.09 -4.09 -10.57
CA ASP A 120 5.22 -5.25 -10.45
C ASP A 120 3.80 -4.90 -10.92
N PRO A 121 3.31 -5.51 -12.02
CA PRO A 121 2.00 -5.19 -12.56
C PRO A 121 0.84 -5.71 -11.71
N ARG A 122 1.12 -6.60 -10.74
CA ARG A 122 0.10 -7.18 -9.85
C ARG A 122 0.10 -6.52 -8.48
N SER A 123 0.59 -5.28 -8.39
CA SER A 123 0.60 -4.53 -7.13
C SER A 123 -0.75 -4.61 -6.43
N ALA A 124 -0.76 -5.12 -5.20
CA ALA A 124 -1.95 -5.30 -4.39
C ALA A 124 -2.33 -4.02 -3.64
N SER A 125 -1.39 -3.07 -3.53
CA SER A 125 -1.55 -1.88 -2.71
C SER A 125 -2.26 -0.74 -3.44
N LEU A 126 -3.57 -0.61 -3.20
CA LEU A 126 -4.38 0.51 -3.70
C LEU A 126 -3.97 1.87 -3.09
N ILE A 127 -3.23 1.87 -1.98
CA ILE A 127 -2.94 3.06 -1.17
C ILE A 127 -1.44 3.39 -1.17
N HIS A 128 -0.53 2.42 -1.17
CA HIS A 128 0.92 2.65 -1.00
C HIS A 128 1.76 2.50 -2.27
N SER A 129 1.14 2.51 -3.46
CA SER A 129 1.86 2.28 -4.72
C SER A 129 2.93 3.35 -4.98
N SER A 130 2.58 4.54 -5.48
CA SER A 130 3.56 5.59 -5.76
C SER A 130 3.83 6.49 -4.54
N PRO A 131 5.03 7.11 -4.42
CA PRO A 131 5.30 8.10 -3.37
C PRO A 131 4.24 9.21 -3.35
N HIS A 132 3.74 9.55 -2.16
CA HIS A 132 2.72 10.58 -1.97
C HIS A 132 2.69 11.07 -0.53
N PHE A 133 1.88 12.09 -0.24
CA PHE A 133 1.61 12.51 1.13
C PHE A 133 0.28 11.95 1.56
N CYS A 134 0.19 11.51 2.80
CA CYS A 134 -1.04 10.98 3.35
C CYS A 134 -1.35 11.68 4.67
N TYR A 135 -2.63 11.95 4.86
CA TYR A 135 -3.21 12.43 6.10
C TYR A 135 -4.03 11.32 6.72
N VAL A 136 -3.64 10.91 7.92
CA VAL A 136 -4.29 9.84 8.67
C VAL A 136 -4.91 10.41 9.92
N GLU A 137 -6.16 10.05 10.15
CA GLU A 137 -6.96 10.45 11.30
C GLU A 137 -7.42 9.20 12.04
N SER A 138 -7.25 9.18 13.36
CA SER A 138 -7.77 8.13 14.22
C SER A 138 -8.74 8.73 15.23
N TYR A 139 -9.91 8.11 15.37
CA TYR A 139 -11.04 8.67 16.11
C TYR A 139 -11.90 7.56 16.70
N ASP A 140 -12.74 7.88 17.68
CA ASP A 140 -13.74 6.95 18.17
C ASP A 140 -14.98 7.01 17.29
N LYS A 141 -15.31 5.90 16.61
CA LYS A 141 -16.60 5.74 15.92
C LYS A 141 -17.71 5.50 16.93
N SER A 142 -17.40 4.78 18.01
CA SER A 142 -18.26 4.51 19.15
C SER A 142 -17.38 4.22 20.38
N PRO A 143 -17.95 4.10 21.60
CA PRO A 143 -17.17 3.81 22.80
C PRO A 143 -16.34 2.50 22.77
N LYS A 144 -16.54 1.61 21.78
CA LYS A 144 -15.83 0.33 21.65
C LYS A 144 -15.19 0.13 20.28
N GLU A 145 -15.22 1.12 19.42
CA GLU A 145 -14.75 1.00 18.05
C GLU A 145 -13.96 2.24 17.64
N GLU A 146 -12.72 2.03 17.21
CA GLU A 146 -11.88 3.06 16.63
C GLU A 146 -12.05 3.08 15.10
N GLY A 147 -12.15 4.28 14.55
CA GLY A 147 -12.06 4.56 13.14
C GLY A 147 -10.67 5.05 12.77
N CYS A 148 -10.29 4.76 11.52
CA CYS A 148 -9.10 5.30 10.89
C CYS A 148 -9.46 5.72 9.46
N ASP A 149 -9.25 6.98 9.13
CA ASP A 149 -9.41 7.51 7.77
C ASP A 149 -8.02 7.87 7.24
N ALA A 150 -7.67 7.40 6.04
CA ALA A 150 -6.42 7.74 5.36
C ALA A 150 -6.72 8.44 4.04
N THR A 151 -6.21 9.65 3.86
CA THR A 151 -6.50 10.49 2.70
C THR A 151 -5.20 10.91 2.01
N PRO A 152 -4.97 10.57 0.73
CA PRO A 152 -3.85 11.11 -0.02
C PRO A 152 -4.03 12.62 -0.22
N LEU A 153 -2.96 13.39 -0.04
CA LEU A 153 -2.94 14.84 -0.20
C LEU A 153 -2.11 15.24 -1.43
N ASN A 154 -2.65 16.14 -2.23
CA ASN A 154 -1.88 16.86 -3.25
C ASN A 154 -1.18 18.10 -2.64
N LYS A 155 -0.35 18.78 -3.45
CA LYS A 155 0.44 19.94 -3.01
C LYS A 155 -0.44 21.11 -2.56
N GLU A 156 -1.56 21.33 -3.25
CA GLU A 156 -2.50 22.40 -2.95
C GLU A 156 -3.19 22.16 -1.60
N GLN A 157 -3.59 20.92 -1.32
CA GLN A 157 -4.19 20.51 -0.06
C GLN A 157 -3.20 20.60 1.10
N LEU A 158 -1.96 20.15 0.91
CA LEU A 158 -0.88 20.29 1.90
C LEU A 158 -0.69 21.75 2.33
N GLN A 159 -0.61 22.66 1.35
CA GLN A 159 -0.45 24.09 1.64
C GLN A 159 -1.70 24.67 2.31
N LYS A 160 -2.89 24.38 1.76
CA LYS A 160 -4.16 24.95 2.23
C LYS A 160 -4.48 24.55 3.66
N TYR A 161 -4.31 23.28 3.98
CA TYR A 161 -4.79 22.70 5.23
C TYR A 161 -3.72 22.65 6.32
N PHE A 162 -2.45 22.52 5.93
CA PHE A 162 -1.35 22.29 6.88
C PHE A 162 -0.23 23.32 6.76
N GLY A 163 -0.31 24.26 5.81
CA GLY A 163 0.76 25.24 5.58
C GLY A 163 2.06 24.63 5.08
N ILE A 164 2.02 23.39 4.57
CA ILE A 164 3.19 22.68 4.06
C ILE A 164 3.37 23.03 2.58
N LYS A 165 4.46 23.72 2.26
CA LYS A 165 4.83 24.07 0.88
C LYS A 165 5.89 23.11 0.36
N ILE A 166 5.57 22.34 -0.67
CA ILE A 166 6.57 21.49 -1.34
C ILE A 166 7.47 22.37 -2.23
N ILE A 167 8.76 22.41 -1.92
CA ILE A 167 9.78 23.15 -2.68
C ILE A 167 10.38 22.26 -3.76
N GLU A 168 10.81 21.06 -3.37
CA GLU A 168 11.42 20.07 -4.25
C GLU A 168 10.91 18.69 -3.87
N TRP A 169 10.52 17.90 -4.85
CA TRP A 169 10.11 16.52 -4.62
C TRP A 169 10.49 15.69 -5.84
N THR A 170 11.54 14.89 -5.66
CA THR A 170 12.10 14.02 -6.71
C THR A 170 12.27 12.62 -6.15
N PHE A 171 11.93 11.63 -6.96
CA PHE A 171 12.05 10.22 -6.62
C PHE A 171 12.48 9.43 -7.84
N SER A 172 13.15 8.32 -7.60
CA SER A 172 13.53 7.39 -8.67
C SER A 172 12.30 6.80 -9.34
N LYS A 173 12.32 6.69 -10.66
CA LYS A 173 11.24 6.05 -11.41
C LYS A 173 11.27 4.53 -11.18
N PRO A 174 10.13 3.84 -11.26
CA PRO A 174 10.10 2.40 -11.16
C PRO A 174 10.89 1.75 -12.31
N ILE A 175 11.52 0.61 -12.05
CA ILE A 175 12.21 -0.16 -13.08
C ILE A 175 11.23 -0.93 -13.95
N LYS A 176 11.66 -1.27 -15.17
CA LYS A 176 10.96 -2.25 -16.00
C LYS A 176 11.48 -3.64 -15.65
N ASN A 177 10.82 -4.32 -14.72
CA ASN A 177 11.16 -5.69 -14.34
C ASN A 177 10.52 -6.70 -15.30
N THR A 178 11.10 -7.89 -15.36
CA THR A 178 10.58 -9.03 -16.13
C THR A 178 10.28 -10.17 -15.17
N PHE A 179 9.21 -10.91 -15.46
CA PHE A 179 8.73 -12.00 -14.61
C PHE A 179 8.70 -13.26 -15.46
N GLU A 180 9.61 -14.19 -15.16
CA GLU A 180 9.89 -15.39 -15.97
C GLU A 180 10.05 -16.63 -15.10
#